data_AF-A0A2V7HJP4-F1
#
_entry.id   AF-A0A2V7HJP4-F1
#
_cell.length_a   1.000
_cell.length_b   1.000
_cell.length_c   1.000
_cell.angle_alpha   90.00
_cell.angle_beta   90.00
_cell.angle_gamma   90.00
#
_symmetry.space_group_name_H-M   'P 1'
#
loop_
_entity.id
_entity.type
_entity.pdbx_description
1 polymer ?
#
loop_
_entity_poly.entity_id
_entity_poly.type
_entity_poly.pdbx_seq_one_letter_code
_entity_poly.pdbx_strand_id
1 'polypeptide(L)'
;MTTLRQIELRCPVCDNEFKSQSVVSTNAFGGKRTDFHERAAGTQPLAYLIHMCSECGYSGGEADFTAGADVSPVLKQQVFKELAPLRPSLVCGSEKYEAAAKVAQWQGTDPRHVADLLLRAAWCCVDEGDVEAERYFRRHAAWMF
;
A
#
# COMPACT_ATOMS: atom_id res chain seq x y z
N MET A 1 -3.49 10.43 -19.15
CA MET A 1 -3.85 10.97 -17.82
C MET A 1 -4.34 9.83 -16.95
N THR A 2 -4.03 9.84 -15.65
CA THR A 2 -4.56 8.83 -14.71
C THR A 2 -5.99 9.19 -14.34
N THR A 3 -6.90 8.21 -14.45
CA THR A 3 -8.31 8.36 -14.10
C THR A 3 -8.60 7.53 -12.86
N LEU A 4 -9.17 8.18 -11.85
CA LEU A 4 -9.54 7.57 -10.58
C LEU A 4 -11.06 7.47 -10.46
N ARG A 5 -11.56 6.39 -9.87
CA ARG A 5 -12.94 6.26 -9.43
C ARG A 5 -13.00 6.16 -7.91
N GLN A 6 -14.06 6.68 -7.30
CA GLN A 6 -14.35 6.38 -5.90
C GLN A 6 -14.88 4.94 -5.78
N ILE A 7 -14.45 4.25 -4.74
CA ILE A 7 -14.93 2.92 -4.37
C ILE A 7 -15.26 2.89 -2.88
N GLU A 8 -16.13 1.97 -2.50
CA GLU A 8 -16.47 1.68 -1.10
C GLU A 8 -15.93 0.30 -0.76
N LEU A 9 -15.19 0.22 0.34
CA LEU A 9 -14.52 -1.00 0.79
C LEU A 9 -14.95 -1.29 2.23
N ARG A 10 -15.03 -2.58 2.56
CA ARG A 10 -15.25 -3.05 3.93
C ARG A 10 -14.02 -3.77 4.43
N CYS A 11 -13.51 -3.35 5.59
CA CYS A 11 -12.31 -3.94 6.16
C CYS A 11 -12.57 -5.36 6.69
N PRO A 12 -11.82 -6.40 6.27
CA PRO A 12 -12.01 -7.76 6.78
C PRO A 12 -11.51 -7.95 8.23
N VAL A 13 -10.77 -6.97 8.78
CA VAL A 13 -10.23 -7.01 10.15
C VAL A 13 -11.22 -6.45 11.16
N CYS A 14 -11.68 -5.22 10.96
CA CYS A 14 -12.52 -4.48 11.91
C CYS A 14 -13.94 -4.20 11.42
N ASP A 15 -14.33 -4.70 10.24
CA ASP A 15 -15.64 -4.51 9.62
C ASP A 15 -16.03 -3.07 9.25
N ASN A 16 -15.13 -2.10 9.44
CA ASN A 16 -15.38 -0.71 9.06
C ASN A 16 -15.54 -0.55 7.55
N GLU A 17 -16.55 0.23 7.16
CA GLU A 17 -16.81 0.64 5.79
C GLU A 17 -16.15 2.00 5.53
N PHE A 18 -15.36 2.10 4.46
CA PHE A 18 -14.63 3.33 4.14
C PHE A 18 -14.57 3.57 2.64
N LYS A 19 -14.40 4.85 2.29
CA LYS A 19 -14.26 5.28 0.90
C LYS A 19 -12.78 5.30 0.51
N SER A 20 -12.48 4.81 -0.69
CA SER A 20 -11.16 4.89 -1.28
C SER A 20 -11.24 5.30 -2.76
N GLN A 21 -10.09 5.39 -3.41
CA GLN A 21 -10.00 5.65 -4.84
C GLN A 21 -9.21 4.52 -5.50
N SER A 22 -9.66 4.08 -6.66
CA SER A 22 -9.05 3.01 -7.46
C SER A 22 -8.73 3.51 -8.87
N VAL A 23 -7.66 2.98 -9.45
CA VAL A 23 -7.16 3.38 -10.78
C VAL A 23 -7.98 2.67 -11.85
N VAL A 24 -8.67 3.45 -12.69
CA VAL A 24 -9.44 2.91 -13.83
C VAL A 24 -8.56 2.77 -15.06
N SER A 25 -7.74 3.79 -15.31
CA SER A 25 -6.81 3.83 -16.43
C SER A 25 -5.64 4.75 -16.10
N THR A 26 -4.45 4.43 -16.60
CA THR A 26 -3.28 5.29 -16.46
C THR A 26 -2.47 5.34 -17.76
N ASN A 27 -1.42 6.15 -17.79
CA ASN A 27 -0.52 6.31 -18.93
C ASN A 27 0.92 6.07 -18.47
N ALA A 28 1.80 5.71 -19.41
CA ALA A 28 3.23 5.50 -19.14
C ALA A 28 4.10 6.68 -19.64
N PHE A 29 3.52 7.87 -19.81
CA PHE A 29 4.21 9.01 -20.43
C PHE A 29 5.13 9.79 -19.48
N GLY A 30 5.22 9.42 -18.21
CA GLY A 30 6.13 10.03 -17.22
C GLY A 30 7.56 9.47 -17.26
N GLY A 31 7.82 8.49 -18.14
CA GLY A 31 9.11 7.82 -18.26
C GLY A 31 9.31 6.70 -17.24
N LYS A 32 10.46 6.05 -17.32
CA LYS A 32 10.84 4.91 -16.48
C LYS A 32 12.22 5.13 -15.89
N ARG A 33 12.36 4.97 -14.58
CA ARG A 33 13.65 5.04 -13.89
C ARG A 33 14.42 3.71 -13.99
N THR A 34 15.69 3.74 -13.63
CA THR A 34 16.59 2.57 -13.64
C THR A 34 16.19 1.49 -12.66
N ASP A 35 15.44 1.83 -11.61
CA ASP A 35 14.85 0.91 -10.65
C ASP A 35 13.46 0.42 -11.09
N PHE A 36 13.12 0.53 -12.39
CA PHE A 36 11.85 0.15 -13.00
C PHE A 36 10.62 0.94 -12.53
N HIS A 37 10.78 2.02 -11.76
CA HIS A 37 9.68 2.92 -11.43
C HIS A 37 9.11 3.56 -12.70
N GLU A 38 7.93 3.09 -13.12
CA GLU A 38 7.15 3.66 -14.23
C GLU A 38 6.26 4.79 -13.72
N ARG A 39 6.37 5.96 -14.37
CA ARG A 39 5.64 7.16 -13.96
C ARG A 39 4.58 7.51 -14.99
N ALA A 40 3.47 8.03 -14.50
CA ALA A 40 2.45 8.65 -15.33
C ALA A 40 2.77 10.14 -15.52
N ALA A 41 2.31 10.72 -16.64
CA ALA A 41 2.17 12.16 -16.71
C ALA A 41 0.96 12.58 -15.84
N GLY A 42 1.20 13.48 -14.88
CA GLY A 42 0.21 13.95 -13.91
C GLY A 42 0.16 13.09 -12.65
N THR A 43 -1.04 12.74 -12.18
CA THR A 43 -1.27 11.94 -10.97
C THR A 43 -0.63 10.55 -11.09
N GLN A 44 0.22 10.22 -10.13
CA GLN A 44 0.88 8.92 -10.07
C GLN A 44 -0.10 7.84 -9.58
N PRO A 45 -0.26 6.71 -10.30
CA PRO A 45 -1.27 5.71 -9.98
C PRO A 45 -0.91 4.87 -8.75
N LEU A 46 0.38 4.76 -8.42
CA LEU A 46 0.89 3.77 -7.46
C LEU A 46 0.25 3.87 -6.07
N ALA A 47 0.05 5.09 -5.56
CA ALA A 47 -0.54 5.36 -4.24
C ALA A 47 -2.03 4.97 -4.11
N TYR A 48 -2.67 4.60 -5.23
CA TYR A 48 -4.08 4.22 -5.33
C TYR A 48 -4.27 2.72 -5.61
N LEU A 49 -3.19 1.95 -5.75
CA LEU A 49 -3.26 0.50 -5.92
C LEU A 49 -3.35 -0.26 -4.59
N ILE A 50 -2.96 0.39 -3.49
CA ILE A 50 -3.13 -0.12 -2.12
C ILE A 50 -4.15 0.75 -1.39
N HIS A 51 -5.06 0.08 -0.70
CA HIS A 51 -6.07 0.70 0.15
C HIS A 51 -5.73 0.45 1.60
N MET A 52 -6.01 1.45 2.45
CA MET A 52 -5.82 1.37 3.89
C MET A 52 -7.15 1.63 4.58
N CYS A 53 -7.51 0.76 5.54
CA CYS A 53 -8.64 0.98 6.41
C CYS A 53 -8.42 2.21 7.31
N SER A 54 -9.37 3.13 7.32
CA SER A 54 -9.29 4.38 8.09
C SER A 54 -9.36 4.22 9.61
N GLU A 55 -9.63 3.02 10.13
CA GLU A 55 -9.75 2.75 11.56
C GLU A 55 -8.60 1.91 12.11
N CYS A 56 -8.36 0.72 11.53
CA CYS A 56 -7.36 -0.22 12.05
C CYS A 56 -6.02 -0.20 11.31
N GLY A 57 -5.90 0.56 10.21
CA GLY A 57 -4.67 0.66 9.42
C GLY A 57 -4.36 -0.56 8.53
N TYR A 58 -5.21 -1.59 8.52
CA TYR A 58 -5.06 -2.73 7.60
C TYR A 58 -4.92 -2.25 6.16
N SER A 59 -3.89 -2.74 5.47
CA SER A 59 -3.57 -2.30 4.11
C SER A 59 -3.33 -3.48 3.19
N GLY A 60 -3.85 -3.37 1.96
CA GLY A 60 -3.80 -4.41 0.93
C GLY A 60 -4.32 -3.89 -0.42
N GLY A 61 -4.32 -4.75 -1.44
CA GLY A 61 -4.94 -4.44 -2.73
C GLY A 61 -6.46 -4.50 -2.65
N GLU A 62 -7.16 -4.05 -3.71
CA GLU A 62 -8.64 -4.04 -3.77
C GLU A 62 -9.23 -5.43 -3.49
N ALA A 63 -8.57 -6.50 -3.95
CA ALA A 63 -9.00 -7.89 -3.75
C ALA A 63 -9.02 -8.33 -2.27
N ASP A 64 -8.16 -7.75 -1.43
CA ASP A 64 -8.04 -8.10 -0.02
C ASP A 64 -9.21 -7.57 0.84
N PHE A 65 -10.08 -6.74 0.26
CA PHE A 65 -11.28 -6.18 0.89
C PHE A 65 -12.58 -6.80 0.37
N THR A 66 -12.48 -7.89 -0.40
CA THR A 66 -13.65 -8.61 -0.90
C THR A 66 -14.25 -9.53 0.17
N ALA A 67 -15.54 -9.85 0.06
CA ALA A 67 -16.25 -10.68 1.05
C ALA A 67 -15.67 -12.10 1.21
N GLY A 68 -14.85 -12.57 0.27
CA GLY A 68 -14.16 -13.86 0.33
C GLY A 68 -12.74 -13.80 0.91
N ALA A 69 -12.26 -12.64 1.35
CA ALA A 69 -10.94 -12.49 1.95
C ALA A 69 -10.92 -13.17 3.34
N ASP A 70 -10.24 -14.32 3.43
CA ASP A 70 -10.06 -15.02 4.69
C ASP A 70 -8.89 -14.42 5.47
N VAL A 71 -9.19 -13.78 6.59
CA VAL A 71 -8.22 -13.16 7.47
C VAL A 71 -8.13 -13.95 8.76
N SER A 72 -6.96 -14.57 8.97
CA SER A 72 -6.71 -15.38 10.16
C SER A 72 -6.86 -14.55 11.46
N PRO A 73 -7.33 -15.15 12.57
CA PRO A 73 -7.42 -14.45 13.85
C PRO A 73 -6.08 -13.88 14.33
N VAL A 74 -4.97 -14.55 13.99
CA VAL A 74 -3.61 -14.10 14.30
C VAL A 74 -3.29 -12.81 13.56
N LEU A 75 -3.65 -12.71 12.28
CA LEU A 75 -3.45 -11.49 11.50
C LEU A 75 -4.26 -10.33 12.09
N LYS A 76 -5.52 -10.56 12.47
CA LYS A 76 -6.34 -9.53 13.13
C LYS A 76 -5.66 -9.00 14.39
N GLN A 77 -5.14 -9.89 15.24
CA GLN A 77 -4.43 -9.49 16.46
C GLN A 77 -3.19 -8.64 16.16
N GLN A 78 -2.39 -9.00 15.16
CA GLN A 78 -1.21 -8.21 14.78
C GLN A 78 -1.59 -6.82 14.28
N VAL A 79 -2.62 -6.73 13.42
CA VAL A 79 -3.13 -5.43 12.93
C VAL A 79 -3.58 -4.55 14.10
N PHE A 80 -4.36 -5.08 15.03
CA PHE A 80 -4.80 -4.31 16.20
C PHE A 80 -3.66 -3.90 17.14
N LYS A 81 -2.58 -4.68 17.19
CA LYS A 81 -1.43 -4.42 18.06
C LYS A 81 -0.47 -3.37 17.47
N GLU A 82 -0.22 -3.44 16.16
CA GLU A 82 0.88 -2.71 15.51
C GLU A 82 0.41 -1.59 14.58
N LEU A 83 -0.81 -1.66 14.03
CA LEU A 83 -1.34 -0.66 13.08
C LEU A 83 -2.49 0.18 13.66
N ALA A 84 -3.28 -0.39 14.56
CA ALA A 84 -4.42 0.30 15.16
C ALA A 84 -4.06 1.07 16.46
N PRO A 85 -4.80 2.14 16.80
CA PRO A 85 -5.73 2.84 15.92
C PRO A 85 -4.96 3.65 14.87
N LEU A 86 -5.50 3.72 13.66
CA LEU A 86 -4.98 4.65 12.67
C LEU A 86 -5.25 6.08 13.17
N ARG A 87 -4.21 6.89 13.27
CA ARG A 87 -4.38 8.31 13.61
C ARG A 87 -4.89 9.05 12.37
N PRO A 88 -5.84 9.99 12.50
CA PRO A 88 -6.34 10.77 11.39
C PRO A 88 -5.27 11.78 10.93
N SER A 89 -4.33 11.31 10.11
CA SER A 89 -3.39 12.13 9.34
C SER A 89 -3.60 11.90 7.85
N LEU A 90 -3.05 12.80 7.03
CA LEU A 90 -2.92 12.58 5.58
C LEU A 90 -2.04 11.35 5.38
N VAL A 91 -2.65 10.19 5.14
CA VAL A 91 -1.92 8.95 4.87
C VAL A 91 -1.32 9.01 3.48
N CYS A 92 0.01 8.98 3.42
CA CYS A 92 0.79 8.99 2.19
C CYS A 92 0.78 7.62 1.50
N GLY A 93 1.16 7.57 0.22
CA GLY A 93 1.23 6.32 -0.53
C GLY A 93 2.26 5.37 0.08
N SER A 94 3.42 5.90 0.48
CA SER A 94 4.49 5.14 1.13
C SER A 94 4.03 4.40 2.39
N GLU A 95 3.28 5.07 3.27
CA GLU A 95 2.74 4.50 4.51
C GLU A 95 1.77 3.34 4.24
N LYS A 96 0.95 3.44 3.17
CA LYS A 96 0.07 2.33 2.76
C LYS A 96 0.86 1.10 2.35
N TYR A 97 1.92 1.28 1.57
CA TYR A 97 2.76 0.17 1.16
C TYR A 97 3.57 -0.42 2.32
N GLU A 98 4.03 0.40 3.28
CA GLU A 98 4.66 -0.10 4.50
C GLU A 98 3.69 -0.98 5.31
N ALA A 99 2.47 -0.50 5.54
CA ALA A 99 1.46 -1.26 6.25
C ALA A 99 1.10 -2.56 5.51
N ALA A 100 0.97 -2.51 4.18
CA ALA A 100 0.75 -3.70 3.37
C ALA A 100 1.91 -4.70 3.45
N ALA A 101 3.16 -4.22 3.46
CA ALA A 101 4.34 -5.07 3.63
C ALA A 101 4.34 -5.78 4.99
N LYS A 102 3.95 -5.10 6.08
CA LYS A 102 3.79 -5.72 7.42
C LYS A 102 2.71 -6.80 7.42
N VAL A 103 1.55 -6.51 6.83
CA VAL A 103 0.46 -7.49 6.65
C VAL A 103 0.94 -8.73 5.90
N ALA A 104 1.63 -8.53 4.77
CA ALA A 104 2.18 -9.60 3.95
C ALA A 104 3.22 -10.46 4.69
N GLN A 105 4.06 -9.84 5.54
CA GLN A 105 5.00 -10.56 6.40
C GLN A 105 4.27 -11.42 7.44
N TRP A 106 3.24 -10.89 8.11
CA TRP A 106 2.47 -11.66 9.11
C TRP A 106 1.68 -12.81 8.51
N GLN A 107 1.27 -12.68 7.25
CA GLN A 107 0.65 -13.76 6.49
C GLN A 107 1.65 -14.83 6.03
N GLY A 108 2.97 -14.60 6.19
CA GLY A 108 4.00 -15.53 5.74
C GLY A 108 4.10 -15.63 4.22
N THR A 109 3.77 -14.56 3.50
CA THR A 109 3.90 -14.50 2.04
C THR A 109 5.37 -14.57 1.61
N ASP A 110 5.61 -14.83 0.32
CA ASP A 110 6.95 -14.87 -0.27
C ASP A 110 7.74 -13.59 0.07
N PRO A 111 8.97 -13.68 0.62
CA PRO A 111 9.83 -12.52 0.86
C PRO A 111 9.98 -11.58 -0.33
N ARG A 112 9.91 -12.09 -1.57
CA ARG A 112 9.92 -11.29 -2.80
C ARG A 112 8.70 -10.38 -2.93
N HIS A 113 7.54 -10.85 -2.49
CA HIS A 113 6.32 -10.04 -2.49
C HIS A 113 6.44 -8.88 -1.48
N VAL A 114 6.96 -9.17 -0.28
CA VAL A 114 7.26 -8.15 0.72
C VAL A 114 8.29 -7.14 0.19
N ALA A 115 9.34 -7.61 -0.49
CA ALA A 115 10.34 -6.76 -1.10
C ALA A 115 9.75 -5.84 -2.18
N ASP A 116 8.84 -6.34 -3.02
CA ASP A 116 8.13 -5.54 -4.03
C ASP A 116 7.28 -4.44 -3.38
N LEU A 117 6.54 -4.75 -2.31
CA LEU A 117 5.76 -3.76 -1.57
C LEU A 117 6.66 -2.66 -0.99
N LEU A 118 7.80 -3.02 -0.39
CA LEU A 118 8.77 -2.05 0.13
C LEU A 118 9.40 -1.21 -0.99
N LEU A 119 9.71 -1.81 -2.15
CA LEU A 119 10.24 -1.06 -3.29
C LEU A 119 9.22 -0.04 -3.80
N ARG A 120 7.94 -0.42 -3.88
CA ARG A 120 6.85 0.50 -4.24
C ARG A 120 6.62 1.59 -3.20
N ALA A 121 6.80 1.30 -1.91
CA ALA A 121 6.83 2.33 -0.87
C ALA A 121 7.91 3.38 -1.16
N ALA A 122 9.12 2.95 -1.52
CA ALA A 122 10.20 3.86 -1.90
C ALA A 122 9.86 4.71 -3.13
N TRP A 123 9.17 4.14 -4.12
CA TRP A 123 8.70 4.89 -5.28
C TRP A 123 7.66 5.96 -4.90
N CYS A 124 6.74 5.67 -3.98
CA CYS A 124 5.85 6.68 -3.43
C CYS A 124 6.62 7.79 -2.72
N CYS A 125 7.66 7.47 -1.94
CA CYS A 125 8.50 8.48 -1.28
C CYS A 125 9.18 9.45 -2.27
N VAL A 126 9.53 8.98 -3.47
CA VAL A 126 10.06 9.85 -4.55
C VAL A 126 9.05 10.91 -4.94
N ASP A 127 7.78 10.51 -5.11
CA ASP A 127 6.72 11.42 -5.51
C ASP A 127 6.27 12.33 -4.34
N GLU A 128 6.47 11.88 -3.10
CA GLU A 128 6.22 12.63 -1.86
C GLU A 128 7.37 13.58 -1.48
N GLY A 129 8.56 13.39 -2.06
CA GLY A 129 9.76 14.18 -1.78
C GLY A 129 10.53 13.77 -0.51
N ASP A 130 10.23 12.61 0.07
CA ASP A 130 10.88 12.11 1.28
C ASP A 130 12.08 11.21 0.93
N VAL A 131 13.26 11.84 0.85
CA VAL A 131 14.51 11.17 0.48
C VAL A 131 15.01 10.20 1.57
N GLU A 132 14.70 10.46 2.84
CA GLU A 132 15.13 9.60 3.94
C GLU A 132 14.31 8.29 3.95
N ALA A 133 12.99 8.41 3.82
CA ALA A 133 12.10 7.26 3.68
C ALA A 133 12.39 6.45 2.40
N GLU A 134 12.65 7.12 1.26
CA GLU A 134 13.06 6.46 0.01
C GLU A 134 14.27 5.55 0.22
N ARG A 135 15.31 6.05 0.90
CA ARG A 135 16.53 5.28 1.20
C ARG A 135 16.26 4.13 2.16
N TYR A 136 15.46 4.38 3.19
CA TYR A 136 15.06 3.37 4.16
C TYR A 136 14.38 2.19 3.44
N PHE A 137 13.34 2.44 2.66
CA PHE A 137 12.57 1.40 2.01
C PHE A 137 13.37 0.63 0.95
N ARG A 138 14.20 1.30 0.14
CA ARG A 138 15.08 0.61 -0.82
C ARG A 138 16.07 -0.34 -0.14
N ARG A 139 16.64 0.08 0.98
CA ARG A 139 17.59 -0.75 1.75
C ARG A 139 16.90 -1.99 2.30
N HIS A 140 15.71 -1.83 2.86
CA HIS A 140 14.94 -2.96 3.40
C HIS A 140 14.50 -3.91 2.29
N ALA A 141 14.01 -3.39 1.15
CA ALA A 141 13.65 -4.21 -0.01
C ALA A 141 14.85 -5.07 -0.51
N ALA A 142 16.05 -4.49 -0.57
CA ALA A 142 17.25 -5.20 -1.02
C ALA A 142 17.71 -6.33 -0.06
N TRP A 143 17.35 -6.25 1.23
CA TRP A 143 17.72 -7.24 2.25
C TRP A 143 16.73 -8.41 2.39
N MET A 144 15.60 -8.37 1.68
CA MET A 144 14.61 -9.45 1.70
C MET A 144 14.92 -10.58 0.70
N PHE A 145 16.07 -10.52 0.02
CA PHE A 145 16.58 -11.53 -0.93
C PHE A 145 17.63 -12.45 -0.32
#